data_AF-A0A410FV41-F1
#
_entry.id   AF-A0A410FV41-F1
#
_cell.length_a   1.000
_cell.length_b   1.000
_cell.length_c   1.000
_cell.angle_alpha   90.00
_cell.angle_beta   90.00
_cell.angle_gamma   90.00
#
_symmetry.space_group_name_H-M   'P 1'
#
loop_
_entity.id
_entity.type
_entity.pdbx_description
1 polymer ?
#
loop_
_entity_poly.entity_id
_entity_poly.type
_entity_poly.pdbx_seq_one_letter_code
_entity_poly.pdbx_strand_id
1 'polypeptide(L)' 'MDTLRNIAYHYVGPYPVIFYLGLVGYALLLSTAGAMGMSRVLKRRRPVKIHRRLAYATLLVATLHALLGIATRI' A
#
# COMPACT_ATOMS: atom_id res chain seq x y z
N MET A 1 -7.17 -15.02 16.62
CA MET A 1 -7.47 -14.14 15.47
C MET A 1 -8.03 -12.78 15.92
N ASP A 2 -8.48 -12.68 17.16
CA ASP A 2 -9.13 -11.47 17.69
C ASP A 2 -8.21 -10.24 17.75
N THR A 3 -6.91 -10.43 18.01
CA THR A 3 -5.93 -9.33 18.00
C THR A 3 -5.78 -8.67 16.63
N LEU A 4 -5.64 -9.44 15.55
CA LEU A 4 -5.55 -8.90 14.19
C LEU A 4 -6.87 -8.24 13.75
N ARG A 5 -8.00 -8.84 14.08
CA ARG A 5 -9.32 -8.26 13.80
C ARG A 5 -9.55 -6.95 14.55
N ASN A 6 -9.12 -6.86 15.82
CA ASN A 6 -9.17 -5.63 16.60
C ASN A 6 -8.28 -4.53 16.01
N ILE A 7 -7.10 -4.89 15.51
CA ILE A 7 -6.22 -3.93 14.80
C ILE A 7 -6.87 -3.48 13.49
N ALA A 8 -7.44 -4.40 12.69
CA ALA A 8 -8.07 -4.09 11.42
C ALA A 8 -9.23 -3.09 11.57
N TYR A 9 -10.05 -3.28 12.60
CA TYR A 9 -11.21 -2.44 12.92
C TYR A 9 -10.92 -1.35 13.95
N HIS A 10 -9.64 -1.11 14.30
CA HIS A 10 -9.30 0.03 15.11
C HIS A 10 -9.63 1.31 14.33
N TYR A 11 -10.47 2.17 14.88
CA TYR A 11 -10.87 3.40 14.21
C TYR A 11 -9.81 4.48 14.42
N VAL A 12 -9.35 5.07 13.33
CA VAL A 12 -8.47 6.25 13.35
C VAL A 12 -9.26 7.38 12.72
N GLY A 13 -9.95 8.17 13.54
CA GLY A 13 -10.93 9.15 13.04
C GLY A 13 -12.17 8.46 12.47
N PRO A 14 -12.65 8.83 11.25
CA PRO A 14 -13.92 8.33 10.72
C PRO A 14 -13.87 6.91 10.14
N TYR A 15 -12.68 6.37 9.86
CA TYR A 15 -12.54 5.07 9.18
C TYR A 15 -11.64 4.10 9.96
N PRO A 16 -11.79 2.78 9.74
CA PRO A 16 -10.92 1.78 10.37
C PRO A 16 -9.53 1.73 9.71
N VAL A 17 -8.52 1.26 10.45
CA VAL A 17 -7.13 1.11 9.98
C VAL A 17 -7.04 0.33 8.65
N ILE A 18 -7.85 -0.72 8.48
CA ILE A 18 -7.89 -1.49 7.23
C ILE A 18 -8.21 -0.62 6.01
N PHE A 19 -9.12 0.35 6.14
CA PHE A 19 -9.47 1.28 5.07
C PHE A 19 -8.28 2.17 4.68
N TYR A 20 -7.61 2.76 5.67
CA TYR A 20 -6.43 3.60 5.42
C TYR A 20 -5.27 2.81 4.81
N LEU A 21 -5.04 1.57 5.24
CA LEU A 21 -4.04 0.69 4.62
C LEU A 21 -4.34 0.43 3.15
N GLY A 22 -5.61 0.22 2.79
CA GLY A 22 -6.04 0.05 1.40
C GLY A 22 -5.80 1.32 0.59
N LEU A 23 -6.16 2.47 1.13
CA LEU A 23 -5.97 3.77 0.47
C LEU A 23 -4.49 4.10 0.26
N VAL A 24 -3.65 3.89 1.28
CA VAL A 24 -2.19 4.08 1.19
C VAL A 24 -1.59 3.10 0.18
N GLY A 25 -2.01 1.84 0.20
CA GLY A 25 -1.58 0.83 -0.77
C GLY A 25 -1.90 1.26 -2.20
N TYR A 26 -3.10 1.77 -2.45
CA TYR A 26 -3.52 2.27 -3.76
C TYR A 26 -2.70 3.49 -4.20
N ALA A 27 -2.48 4.46 -3.31
CA ALA A 27 -1.65 5.63 -3.59
C ALA A 27 -0.20 5.26 -3.92
N LEU A 28 0.38 4.29 -3.20
CA LEU A 28 1.71 3.76 -3.48
C LEU A 28 1.77 3.05 -4.82
N LEU A 29 0.74 2.27 -5.18
CA LEU A 29 0.64 1.59 -6.47
C LEU A 29 0.59 2.61 -7.62
N LEU A 30 -0.24 3.64 -7.51
CA LEU A 30 -0.32 4.74 -8.48
C LEU A 30 1.01 5.46 -8.63
N SER A 31 1.67 5.76 -7.51
CA SER A 31 2.98 6.41 -7.49
C SER A 31 4.05 5.54 -8.15
N THR A 32 4.00 4.22 -7.93
CA THR A 32 4.91 3.23 -8.53
C THR A 32 4.76 3.19 -10.05
N ALA A 33 3.52 3.20 -10.55
CA ALA A 33 3.21 3.28 -11.98
C ALA A 33 3.66 4.63 -12.58
N GLY A 34 3.35 5.73 -11.88
CA GLY A 34 3.76 7.08 -12.27
C GLY A 34 5.28 7.24 -12.37
N ALA A 35 6.05 6.62 -11.46
CA ALA A 35 7.51 6.65 -11.51
C ALA A 35 8.07 6.05 -12.82
N MET A 36 7.47 4.98 -13.34
CA MET A 36 7.85 4.40 -14.63
C MET A 36 7.41 5.28 -15.81
N GLY A 37 6.20 5.83 -15.77
CA GLY A 37 5.72 6.80 -16.77
C GLY A 37 6.66 8.00 -16.89
N MET A 38 7.06 8.57 -15.75
CA MET A 38 8.01 9.69 -15.70
C MET A 38 9.42 9.28 -16.15
N SER A 39 9.86 8.04 -15.88
CA SER A 39 11.12 7.50 -16.41
C SER A 39 11.14 7.50 -17.93
N ARG A 40 10.02 7.11 -18.56
CA ARG A 40 9.89 7.02 -20.02
C ARG A 40 9.96 8.40 -20.66
N VAL A 41 9.32 9.40 -20.05
CA VAL A 41 9.34 10.79 -20.54
C VAL A 41 10.71 11.43 -20.35
N LEU A 42 11.32 11.30 -19.16
CA LEU A 42 12.56 12.00 -18.84
C LEU A 42 13.83 11.29 -19.35
N LYS A 43 13.74 10.03 -19.84
CA LYS A 43 14.88 9.18 -20.24
C LYS A 43 16.01 9.10 -19.19
N ARG A 44 15.70 9.35 -17.92
CA ARG A 44 16.66 9.33 -16.79
C ARG A 44 16.56 7.99 -16.05
N ARG A 45 17.68 7.51 -15.47
CA ARG A 45 17.71 6.27 -14.66
C ARG A 45 17.28 6.45 -13.20
N ARG A 46 17.22 7.69 -12.70
CA ARG A 46 16.81 8.01 -11.31
C ARG A 46 15.40 7.51 -10.94
N PRO A 47 14.37 7.65 -11.80
CA PRO A 47 13.02 7.16 -11.53
C PRO A 47 12.93 5.64 -11.32
N VAL A 48 13.85 4.86 -11.90
CA VAL A 48 13.91 3.40 -11.71
C VAL A 48 14.30 3.01 -10.28
N LYS A 49 15.22 3.75 -9.65
CA LYS A 49 15.58 3.52 -8.23
C LYS A 49 14.40 3.81 -7.29
N ILE A 50 13.60 4.83 -7.61
CA ILE A 50 12.41 5.22 -6.85
C ILE A 50 11.30 4.18 -7.05
N HIS A 51 11.07 3.74 -8.29
CA HIS A 51 10.11 2.67 -8.60
C HIS A 51 10.37 1.42 -7.75
N ARG A 52 11.63 0.96 -7.65
CA ARG A 52 11.95 -0.22 -6.84
C ARG A 52 11.60 -0.03 -5.35
N ARG A 53 11.90 1.14 -4.78
CA ARG A 53 11.57 1.43 -3.37
C ARG A 53 10.06 1.51 -3.14
N LEU A 54 9.34 2.15 -4.06
CA LEU A 54 7.88 2.25 -4.00
C LEU A 54 7.23 0.88 -4.16
N ALA A 55 7.72 0.04 -5.08
CA ALA A 55 7.20 -1.31 -5.29
C ALA A 55 7.33 -2.19 -4.03
N TYR A 56 8.47 -2.13 -3.32
CA TYR A 56 8.62 -2.85 -2.05
C TYR A 56 7.70 -2.31 -0.95
N ALA A 57 7.50 -0.99 -0.88
CA ALA A 57 6.56 -0.39 0.05
C ALA A 57 5.11 -0.79 -0.27
N THR A 58 4.71 -0.77 -1.55
CA THR A 58 3.41 -1.24 -2.01
C THR A 58 3.19 -2.70 -1.65
N LEU A 59 4.18 -3.57 -1.91
CA LEU A 59 4.10 -4.98 -1.60
C LEU A 59 3.84 -5.20 -0.10
N LEU A 60 4.63 -4.55 0.75
CA LEU A 60 4.49 -4.66 2.22
C LEU A 60 3.10 -4.20 2.68
N VAL A 61 2.65 -3.03 2.23
CA VAL A 61 1.34 -2.48 2.61
C VAL A 61 0.20 -3.36 2.10
N ALA A 62 0.27 -3.83 0.85
CA ALA A 62 -0.74 -4.70 0.26
C ALA A 62 -0.82 -6.05 0.98
N THR A 63 0.32 -6.65 1.35
CA THR A 63 0.34 -7.89 2.13
C THR A 63 -0.28 -7.69 3.51
N LEU A 64 0.06 -6.60 4.22
CA LEU A 64 -0.58 -6.30 5.51
C LEU A 64 -2.09 -6.08 5.36
N HIS A 65 -2.52 -5.33 4.34
CA HIS A 65 -3.93 -5.09 4.06
C HIS A 65 -4.68 -6.40 3.75
N ALA A 66 -4.08 -7.28 2.95
CA ALA A 66 -4.65 -8.59 2.64
C ALA A 66 -4.73 -9.50 3.87
N LEU A 67 -3.69 -9.53 4.71
CA LEU A 67 -3.69 -10.31 5.95
C LEU A 67 -4.78 -9.84 6.92
N LEU A 68 -4.95 -8.52 7.09
CA LEU A 68 -6.04 -7.97 7.89
C LEU A 68 -7.42 -8.26 7.27
N GLY A 69 -7.53 -8.19 5.94
CA GLY A 69 -8.76 -8.53 5.22
C GLY A 69 -9.16 -10.00 5.41
N ILE A 70 -8.20 -10.91 5.35
CA ILE A 70 -8.44 -12.34 5.64
C ILE A 70 -8.85 -12.49 7.11
N ALA A 71 -8.08 -11.95 8.05
CA ALA A 71 -8.31 -12.08 9.50
C ALA A 71 -9.65 -11.50 9.98
N THR A 72 -10.32 -10.66 9.19
CA THR A 72 -11.66 -10.14 9.49
C THR A 72 -12.80 -11.02 8.96
N ARG A 73 -12.49 -12.02 8.13
CA ARG A 73 -13.45 -12.92 7.47
C ARG A 73 -13.43 -14.36 7.98
N ILE A 74 -12.38 -14.75 8.70
CA ILE A 74 -12.25 -16.02 9.43
C ILE A 74 -12.46 -15.82 10.92
#